data_AF-A0A7S1VL35-F1
#
_entry.id   AF-A0A7S1VL35-F1
#
_cell.length_a   1.000
_cell.length_b   1.000
_cell.length_c   1.000
_cell.angle_alpha   90.00
_cell.angle_beta   90.00
_cell.angle_gamma   90.00
#
_symmetry.space_group_name_H-M   'P 1'
#
loop_
_entity.id
_entity.type
_entity.pdbx_description
1 polymer ?
#
loop_
_entity_poly.entity_id
_entity_poly.type
_entity_poly.pdbx_seq_one_letter_code
_entity_poly.pdbx_strand_id
1 'polypeptide(L)'
;MIYWKDIKSDSSFVSPFYDDSKPKYLTFEPDEGGWNNIRMSMETAVAMAHAMGRTLVLPPQQGMYLLQKQKNDHRNGTKQQHQFGFSDFFHFDSFELEHAGVKVISFEDFLKREVLTGHLKEKGTNNNTVQIPITTKNSEPNRTDWNGIGRKEKDMLAKWMRTFTTNPVWYFDDCMVAFPSTNQDAQKRFDTMVDDITSVPWKQHMMLHKGHPVDVKASTHDRLREVLAHRSDVCLYNETYQNAKVFHFMGDNNS
;
A
#
# COMPACT_ATOMS: atom_id res chain seq x y z
N MET A 1 -13.67 -1.08 -23.97
CA MET A 1 -12.85 -1.34 -22.77
C MET A 1 -13.79 -1.53 -21.60
N ILE A 2 -14.12 -2.78 -21.30
CA ILE A 2 -14.88 -3.15 -20.10
C ILE A 2 -13.82 -3.49 -19.07
N TYR A 3 -13.30 -2.47 -18.37
CA TYR A 3 -12.23 -2.69 -17.38
C TYR A 3 -12.73 -3.23 -16.06
N TRP A 4 -14.05 -3.14 -15.80
CA TRP A 4 -14.63 -3.51 -14.52
C TRP A 4 -15.94 -4.25 -14.77
N LYS A 5 -15.99 -5.50 -14.35
CA LYS A 5 -17.22 -6.27 -14.22
C LYS A 5 -17.57 -6.28 -12.76
N ASP A 6 -18.78 -5.84 -12.42
CA ASP A 6 -19.30 -6.02 -11.07
C ASP A 6 -19.54 -7.52 -10.85
N ILE A 7 -18.70 -8.12 -10.03
CA ILE A 7 -18.82 -9.50 -9.58
C ILE A 7 -19.26 -9.45 -8.12
N LYS A 8 -20.54 -9.74 -7.88
CA LYS A 8 -21.15 -9.65 -6.55
C LYS A 8 -20.44 -10.44 -5.44
N SER A 9 -19.65 -11.46 -5.77
CA SER A 9 -18.85 -12.17 -4.75
C SER A 9 -17.68 -11.36 -4.25
N ASP A 10 -17.14 -10.43 -5.05
CA ASP A 10 -15.90 -9.71 -4.73
C ASP A 10 -16.12 -8.72 -3.59
N SER A 11 -17.32 -8.12 -3.49
CA SER A 11 -17.72 -7.27 -2.36
C SER A 11 -17.78 -8.01 -1.03
N SER A 12 -18.03 -9.32 -1.07
CA SER A 12 -18.08 -10.19 0.12
C SER A 12 -16.73 -10.78 0.51
N PHE A 13 -15.68 -10.59 -0.30
CA PHE A 13 -14.36 -11.14 0.00
C PHE A 13 -13.75 -10.44 1.22
N VAL A 14 -13.27 -11.26 2.16
CA VAL A 14 -12.53 -10.84 3.35
C VAL A 14 -11.24 -11.67 3.39
N SER A 15 -10.10 -11.00 3.58
CA SER A 15 -8.82 -11.69 3.68
C SER A 15 -8.78 -12.62 4.90
N PRO A 16 -8.15 -13.81 4.80
CA PRO A 16 -7.95 -14.70 5.95
C PRO A 16 -7.08 -14.08 7.06
N PHE A 17 -6.40 -12.97 6.76
CA PHE A 17 -5.55 -12.25 7.71
C PHE A 17 -6.24 -11.07 8.42
N TYR A 18 -7.51 -10.84 8.08
CA TYR A 18 -8.33 -9.82 8.70
C TYR A 18 -8.73 -10.22 10.11
N ASP A 19 -8.44 -9.36 11.09
CA ASP A 19 -8.80 -9.56 12.50
C ASP A 19 -9.23 -8.20 13.09
N ASP A 20 -10.53 -8.04 13.32
CA ASP A 20 -11.08 -6.80 13.85
C ASP A 20 -10.73 -6.57 15.33
N SER A 21 -10.38 -7.64 16.06
CA SER A 21 -9.95 -7.53 17.47
C SER A 21 -8.51 -7.00 17.59
N LYS A 22 -7.73 -7.10 16.52
CA LYS A 22 -6.32 -6.67 16.44
C LYS A 22 -6.10 -5.89 15.15
N PRO A 23 -6.62 -4.65 15.04
CA PRO A 23 -6.54 -3.88 13.82
C PRO A 23 -5.09 -3.68 13.41
N LYS A 24 -4.80 -4.05 12.16
CA LYS A 24 -3.51 -3.85 11.49
C LYS A 24 -3.69 -2.82 10.39
N TYR A 25 -2.64 -2.06 10.11
CA TYR A 25 -2.72 -0.91 9.20
C TYR A 25 -1.81 -1.09 8.00
N LEU A 26 -2.28 -0.59 6.86
CA LEU A 26 -1.48 -0.33 5.67
C LEU A 26 -1.38 1.19 5.49
N THR A 27 -0.16 1.71 5.44
CA THR A 27 0.12 3.11 5.08
C THR A 27 0.95 3.12 3.81
N PHE A 28 0.90 4.19 3.05
CA PHE A 28 1.68 4.32 1.83
C PHE A 28 2.04 5.76 1.54
N GLU A 29 3.12 5.94 0.78
CA GLU A 29 3.50 7.22 0.21
C GLU A 29 2.96 7.30 -1.22
N PRO A 30 2.21 8.35 -1.59
CA PRO A 30 1.78 8.55 -2.97
C PRO A 30 2.96 8.74 -3.92
N ASP A 31 2.82 8.23 -5.14
CA ASP A 31 3.76 8.43 -6.23
C ASP A 31 4.05 9.92 -6.49
N GLU A 32 5.25 10.24 -6.99
CA GLU A 32 5.67 11.63 -7.23
C GLU A 32 5.38 12.12 -8.67
N GLY A 33 4.88 11.23 -9.53
CA GLY A 33 4.52 11.49 -10.90
C GLY A 33 3.17 12.20 -11.07
N GLY A 34 2.64 12.18 -12.30
CA GLY A 34 1.34 12.79 -12.59
C GLY A 34 0.17 12.07 -11.92
N TRP A 35 -1.02 12.67 -11.96
CA TRP A 35 -2.24 12.12 -11.32
C TRP A 35 -2.51 10.65 -11.65
N ASN A 36 -2.24 10.20 -12.88
CA ASN A 36 -2.45 8.80 -13.23
C ASN A 36 -1.56 7.84 -12.42
N ASN A 37 -0.30 8.20 -12.15
CA ASN A 37 0.58 7.38 -11.31
C ASN A 37 0.12 7.42 -9.85
N ILE A 38 -0.24 8.61 -9.36
CA ILE A 38 -0.78 8.79 -8.00
C ILE A 38 -2.03 7.92 -7.82
N ARG A 39 -2.95 7.94 -8.78
CA ARG A 39 -4.15 7.09 -8.80
C ARG A 39 -3.80 5.60 -8.78
N MET A 40 -2.91 5.16 -9.67
CA MET A 40 -2.50 3.74 -9.72
C MET A 40 -1.84 3.30 -8.40
N SER A 41 -1.04 4.15 -7.75
CA SER A 41 -0.43 3.84 -6.45
C SER A 41 -1.49 3.66 -5.36
N MET A 42 -2.55 4.48 -5.36
CA MET A 42 -3.67 4.35 -4.44
C MET A 42 -4.50 3.09 -4.71
N GLU A 43 -4.85 2.82 -5.97
CA GLU A 43 -5.59 1.60 -6.35
C GLU A 43 -4.83 0.34 -5.92
N THR A 44 -3.50 0.36 -6.09
CA THR A 44 -2.63 -0.72 -5.63
C THR A 44 -2.63 -0.83 -4.10
N ALA A 45 -2.57 0.29 -3.37
CA ALA A 45 -2.64 0.29 -1.91
C ALA A 45 -3.97 -0.26 -1.39
N VAL A 46 -5.10 0.07 -2.03
CA VAL A 46 -6.43 -0.50 -1.71
C VAL A 46 -6.43 -2.02 -1.90
N ALA A 47 -5.97 -2.50 -3.06
CA ALA A 47 -5.90 -3.93 -3.34
C ALA A 47 -4.99 -4.68 -2.35
N MET A 48 -3.84 -4.10 -1.99
CA MET A 48 -2.93 -4.69 -1.01
C MET A 48 -3.50 -4.66 0.41
N ALA A 49 -4.18 -3.58 0.82
CA ALA A 49 -4.86 -3.52 2.10
C ALA A 49 -5.93 -4.62 2.22
N HIS A 50 -6.72 -4.79 1.15
CA HIS A 50 -7.75 -5.83 1.05
C HIS A 50 -7.14 -7.24 1.15
N ALA A 51 -6.11 -7.54 0.36
CA ALA A 51 -5.45 -8.84 0.36
C ALA A 51 -4.75 -9.17 1.69
N MET A 52 -4.14 -8.17 2.34
CA MET A 52 -3.46 -8.33 3.63
C MET A 52 -4.39 -8.32 4.84
N GLY A 53 -5.69 -8.00 4.66
CA GLY A 53 -6.63 -7.84 5.76
C GLY A 53 -6.28 -6.68 6.68
N ARG A 54 -5.87 -5.55 6.10
CA ARG A 54 -5.41 -4.35 6.82
C ARG A 54 -6.36 -3.18 6.58
N THR A 55 -6.51 -2.34 7.59
CA THR A 55 -7.14 -1.02 7.44
C THR A 55 -6.20 -0.12 6.64
N LEU A 56 -6.68 0.43 5.53
CA LEU A 56 -5.95 1.40 4.74
C LEU A 56 -5.94 2.75 5.46
N VAL A 57 -4.77 3.36 5.59
CA VAL A 57 -4.59 4.71 6.11
C VAL A 57 -4.28 5.63 4.93
N LEU A 58 -5.19 6.56 4.65
CA LEU A 58 -4.98 7.54 3.59
C LEU A 58 -3.94 8.57 4.04
N PRO A 59 -2.97 8.93 3.17
CA PRO A 59 -2.00 9.96 3.48
C PRO A 59 -2.68 11.33 3.58
N PRO A 60 -2.08 12.29 4.30
CA PRO A 60 -2.63 13.63 4.43
C PRO A 60 -2.80 14.34 3.09
N GLN A 61 -3.70 15.32 3.04
CA GLN A 61 -3.84 16.20 1.88
C GLN A 61 -2.50 16.90 1.61
N GLN A 62 -2.08 16.88 0.35
CA GLN A 62 -0.81 17.45 -0.07
C GLN A 62 -0.89 18.00 -1.49
N GLY A 63 0.12 18.76 -1.87
CA GLY A 63 0.23 19.28 -3.22
C GLY A 63 0.55 18.14 -4.18
N MET A 64 -0.41 17.72 -4.99
CA MET A 64 -0.19 16.72 -6.04
C MET A 64 0.46 17.37 -7.27
N TYR A 65 1.42 16.69 -7.87
CA TYR A 65 2.13 17.16 -9.06
C TYR A 65 1.15 17.36 -10.23
N LEU A 66 1.33 18.44 -10.99
CA LEU A 66 0.50 18.88 -12.13
C LEU A 66 -0.97 19.23 -11.82
N LEU A 67 -1.48 18.99 -10.60
CA LEU A 67 -2.80 19.45 -10.17
C LEU A 67 -2.75 20.85 -9.54
N GLN A 68 -1.56 21.35 -9.25
CA GLN A 68 -1.33 22.72 -8.78
C GLN A 68 -1.23 23.67 -9.98
N LYS A 69 -2.32 24.36 -10.33
CA LYS A 69 -2.22 25.50 -11.25
C LYS A 69 -1.50 26.67 -10.58
N GLN A 70 -0.75 27.46 -11.36
CA GLN A 70 0.00 28.61 -10.84
C GLN A 70 -0.92 29.58 -10.09
N LYS A 71 -0.39 30.14 -8.99
CA LYS A 71 -1.00 31.22 -8.17
C LYS A 71 -1.48 32.45 -8.98
N ASN A 72 -1.12 32.55 -10.26
CA ASN A 72 -1.36 33.71 -11.11
C ASN A 72 -2.48 33.50 -12.16
N ASP A 73 -3.22 32.39 -12.16
CA ASP A 73 -4.40 32.26 -13.04
C ASP A 73 -5.57 33.09 -12.49
N HIS A 74 -5.52 34.41 -12.73
CA HIS A 74 -6.48 35.43 -12.29
C HIS A 74 -7.81 35.36 -13.02
N ARG A 75 -8.10 34.26 -13.73
CA ARG A 75 -9.23 34.22 -14.65
C ARG A 75 -10.61 34.33 -14.00
N ASN A 76 -10.76 34.22 -12.66
CA ASN A 76 -12.07 34.38 -12.00
C ASN A 76 -12.06 34.64 -10.47
N GLY A 77 -11.03 35.29 -9.88
CA GLY A 77 -11.08 35.78 -8.48
C GLY A 77 -11.24 34.73 -7.35
N THR A 78 -11.51 33.47 -7.66
CA THR A 78 -11.62 32.37 -6.70
C THR A 78 -10.27 31.67 -6.55
N LYS A 79 -9.74 31.63 -5.33
CA LYS A 79 -8.55 30.82 -5.00
C LYS A 79 -8.87 29.35 -5.29
N GLN A 80 -8.24 28.78 -6.32
CA GLN A 80 -8.38 27.36 -6.62
C GLN A 80 -7.71 26.50 -5.54
N GLN A 81 -8.32 25.35 -5.24
CA GLN A 81 -7.73 24.35 -4.36
C GLN A 81 -6.40 23.85 -4.96
N HIS A 82 -5.38 23.72 -4.12
CA HIS A 82 -4.01 23.36 -4.52
C HIS A 82 -3.42 22.26 -3.63
N GLN A 83 -4.22 21.77 -2.68
CA GLN A 83 -3.92 20.68 -1.77
C GLN A 83 -5.06 19.69 -1.93
N PHE A 84 -4.73 18.44 -2.22
CA PHE A 84 -5.71 17.41 -2.48
C PHE A 84 -5.38 16.16 -1.66
N GLY A 85 -6.41 15.47 -1.21
CA GLY A 85 -6.36 14.12 -0.67
C GLY A 85 -7.15 13.17 -1.56
N PHE A 86 -7.06 11.87 -1.30
CA PHE A 86 -7.79 10.91 -2.11
C PHE A 86 -9.32 11.00 -1.93
N SER A 87 -9.79 11.41 -0.75
CA SER A 87 -11.23 11.63 -0.51
C SER A 87 -11.83 12.78 -1.32
N ASP A 88 -11.01 13.67 -1.90
CA ASP A 88 -11.50 14.70 -2.82
C ASP A 88 -11.91 14.11 -4.19
N PHE A 89 -11.48 12.88 -4.50
CA PHE A 89 -11.71 12.20 -5.78
C PHE A 89 -12.50 10.90 -5.65
N PHE A 90 -12.47 10.25 -4.48
CA PHE A 90 -13.06 8.94 -4.23
C PHE A 90 -13.95 8.96 -2.99
N HIS A 91 -15.11 8.30 -3.08
CA HIS A 91 -16.07 8.17 -1.98
C HIS A 91 -15.70 7.01 -1.04
N PHE A 92 -14.63 7.17 -0.25
CA PHE A 92 -14.20 6.12 0.69
C PHE A 92 -15.25 5.78 1.76
N ASP A 93 -16.12 6.73 2.11
CA ASP A 93 -17.23 6.48 3.04
C ASP A 93 -18.23 5.44 2.49
N SER A 94 -18.38 5.36 1.16
CA SER A 94 -19.22 4.35 0.51
C SER A 94 -18.47 3.02 0.34
N PHE A 95 -17.14 3.06 0.29
CA PHE A 95 -16.31 1.87 0.04
C PHE A 95 -16.45 0.83 1.15
N GLU A 96 -16.48 1.25 2.42
CA GLU A 96 -16.66 0.34 3.56
C GLU A 96 -18.07 -0.28 3.61
N LEU A 97 -19.08 0.43 3.09
CA LEU A 97 -20.46 -0.07 3.03
C LEU A 97 -20.62 -1.12 1.94
N GLU A 98 -19.87 -0.97 0.84
CA GLU A 98 -19.94 -1.84 -0.32
C GLU A 98 -19.00 -3.04 -0.22
N HIS A 99 -17.87 -2.93 0.47
CA HIS A 99 -16.85 -3.98 0.57
C HIS A 99 -16.57 -4.40 2.01
N ALA A 100 -16.97 -5.62 2.37
CA ALA A 100 -16.85 -6.14 3.74
C ALA A 100 -15.38 -6.28 4.22
N GLY A 101 -14.43 -6.41 3.30
CA GLY A 101 -13.03 -6.70 3.59
C GLY A 101 -12.09 -5.50 3.66
N VAL A 102 -12.57 -4.27 3.47
CA VAL A 102 -11.70 -3.08 3.47
C VAL A 102 -12.26 -2.00 4.38
N LYS A 103 -11.40 -1.55 5.31
CA LYS A 103 -11.62 -0.38 6.14
C LYS A 103 -10.62 0.70 5.75
N VAL A 104 -11.03 1.96 5.79
CA VAL A 104 -10.24 3.12 5.38
C VAL A 104 -10.34 4.19 6.46
N ILE A 105 -9.21 4.71 6.92
CA ILE A 105 -9.17 5.82 7.89
C ILE A 105 -8.24 6.93 7.41
N SER A 106 -8.42 8.12 7.98
CA SER A 106 -7.49 9.23 7.77
C SER A 106 -6.17 8.99 8.51
N PHE A 107 -5.10 9.65 8.04
CA PHE A 107 -3.84 9.67 8.77
C PHE A 107 -3.98 10.26 10.18
N GLU A 108 -4.82 11.28 10.33
CA GLU A 108 -5.11 11.91 11.63
C GLU A 108 -5.74 10.91 12.61
N ASP A 109 -6.73 10.13 12.16
CA ASP A 109 -7.36 9.07 12.97
C ASP A 109 -6.34 8.00 13.36
N PHE A 110 -5.48 7.60 12.44
CA PHE A 110 -4.41 6.65 12.73
C PHE A 110 -3.48 7.18 13.84
N LEU A 111 -3.03 8.43 13.75
CA LEU A 111 -2.18 9.04 14.79
C LEU A 111 -2.89 9.10 16.14
N LYS A 112 -4.16 9.51 16.17
CA LYS A 112 -4.96 9.58 17.39
C LYS A 112 -5.16 8.20 18.02
N ARG A 113 -5.42 7.17 17.22
CA ARG A 113 -5.75 5.81 17.69
C ARG A 113 -4.54 5.00 18.12
N GLU A 114 -3.41 5.19 17.45
CA GLU A 114 -2.27 4.27 17.57
C GLU A 114 -1.00 4.94 18.11
N VAL A 115 -0.76 6.20 17.77
CA VAL A 115 0.45 6.92 18.21
C VAL A 115 0.21 7.59 19.56
N LEU A 116 -0.82 8.43 19.67
CA LEU A 116 -1.09 9.19 20.91
C LEU A 116 -1.50 8.30 22.09
N THR A 117 -2.05 7.12 21.82
CA THR A 117 -2.43 6.11 22.83
C THR A 117 -1.27 5.22 23.25
N GLY A 118 -0.11 5.30 22.58
CA GLY A 118 1.06 4.46 22.86
C GLY A 118 0.91 3.01 22.40
N HIS A 119 -0.01 2.71 21.48
CA HIS A 119 -0.14 1.37 20.91
C HIS A 119 0.97 1.03 19.89
N LEU A 120 1.70 2.04 19.41
CA LEU A 120 2.90 1.85 18.59
C LEU A 120 4.18 2.02 19.42
N LYS A 121 5.10 1.11 19.18
CA LYS A 121 6.45 1.11 19.76
C LYS A 121 7.47 1.34 18.67
N GLU A 122 8.48 2.12 18.98
CA GLU A 122 9.61 2.33 18.08
C GLU A 122 10.45 1.05 17.99
N LYS A 123 10.96 0.75 16.79
CA LYS A 123 11.76 -0.46 16.57
C LYS A 123 13.12 -0.33 17.25
N GLY A 124 13.50 -1.34 18.03
CA GLY A 124 14.85 -1.44 18.59
C GLY A 124 15.14 -0.49 19.76
N THR A 125 14.15 0.22 20.29
CA THR A 125 14.31 1.03 21.50
C THR A 125 13.50 0.47 22.66
N ASN A 126 13.98 0.66 23.88
CA ASN A 126 13.20 0.41 25.11
C ASN A 126 12.12 1.49 25.32
N ASN A 127 12.00 2.44 24.39
CA ASN A 127 11.08 3.55 24.49
C ASN A 127 9.70 3.10 24.00
N ASN A 128 8.75 3.01 24.92
CA ASN A 128 7.39 2.53 24.65
C ASN A 128 6.52 3.55 23.89
N THR A 129 7.09 4.65 23.38
CA THR A 129 6.31 5.72 22.72
C THR A 129 6.99 6.18 21.43
N VAL A 130 6.22 6.20 20.34
CA VAL A 130 6.63 6.86 19.10
C VAL A 130 6.35 8.36 19.25
N GLN A 131 7.39 9.18 19.12
CA GLN A 131 7.25 10.64 19.17
C GLN A 131 6.88 11.17 17.79
N ILE A 132 5.81 11.97 17.70
CA ILE A 132 5.39 12.62 16.45
C ILE A 132 6.41 13.72 16.07
N PRO A 133 6.81 13.86 14.79
CA PRO A 133 7.78 14.87 14.38
C PRO A 133 7.30 16.29 14.67
N ILE A 134 8.19 17.11 15.23
CA ILE A 134 7.98 18.54 15.43
C ILE A 134 8.53 19.30 14.22
N THR A 135 7.77 20.27 13.70
CA THR A 135 8.21 21.10 12.56
C THR A 135 8.42 22.55 13.01
N THR A 136 9.18 23.32 12.25
CA THR A 136 9.33 24.77 12.49
C THR A 136 8.02 25.55 12.34
N LYS A 137 6.99 24.97 11.70
CA LYS A 137 5.66 25.57 11.54
C LYS A 137 4.64 25.14 12.59
N ASN A 138 4.92 24.07 13.33
CA ASN A 138 4.07 23.58 14.41
C ASN A 138 4.90 23.34 15.66
N SER A 139 4.81 24.31 16.58
CA SER A 139 5.37 24.24 17.93
C SER A 139 4.56 23.34 18.87
N GLU A 140 3.45 22.77 18.40
CA GLU A 140 2.60 21.89 19.19
C GLU A 140 3.18 20.47 19.26
N PRO A 141 3.54 19.97 20.45
CA PRO A 141 3.75 18.54 20.63
C PRO A 141 2.41 17.84 20.37
N ASN A 142 2.40 16.76 19.59
CA ASN A 142 1.21 15.96 19.23
C ASN A 142 0.34 16.45 18.06
N ARG A 143 0.93 17.13 17.06
CA ARG A 143 0.23 17.43 15.79
C ARG A 143 -0.34 16.14 15.16
N THR A 144 -1.66 16.05 15.03
CA THR A 144 -2.34 14.92 14.35
C THR A 144 -2.88 15.29 12.97
N ASP A 145 -3.25 16.55 12.74
CA ASP A 145 -3.63 17.04 11.42
C ASP A 145 -2.40 17.43 10.60
N TRP A 146 -2.11 16.65 9.57
CA TRP A 146 -1.01 16.86 8.63
C TRP A 146 -1.51 17.31 7.24
N ASN A 147 -2.77 17.73 7.11
CA ASN A 147 -3.28 18.22 5.84
C ASN A 147 -2.60 19.53 5.41
N GLY A 148 -2.42 19.69 4.11
CA GLY A 148 -1.81 20.88 3.50
C GLY A 148 -0.29 21.01 3.70
N ILE A 149 0.39 19.91 4.03
CA ILE A 149 1.84 19.91 4.26
C ILE A 149 2.63 20.22 3.00
N GLY A 150 3.75 20.92 3.17
CA GLY A 150 4.71 21.15 2.07
C GLY A 150 5.63 19.96 1.84
N ARG A 151 6.37 19.95 0.72
CA ARG A 151 7.30 18.88 0.34
C ARG A 151 8.28 18.47 1.47
N LYS A 152 8.89 19.45 2.15
CA LYS A 152 9.83 19.16 3.25
C LYS A 152 9.17 18.42 4.43
N GLU A 153 7.92 18.77 4.74
CA GLU A 153 7.16 18.13 5.81
C GLU A 153 6.69 16.74 5.37
N LYS A 154 6.32 16.56 4.09
CA LYS A 154 6.04 15.25 3.47
C LYS A 154 7.25 14.32 3.62
N ASP A 155 8.44 14.76 3.20
CA ASP A 155 9.67 13.96 3.26
C ASP A 155 10.03 13.58 4.71
N MET A 156 9.82 14.50 5.65
CA MET A 156 10.04 14.25 7.07
C MET A 156 9.04 13.23 7.61
N LEU A 157 7.76 13.34 7.25
CA LEU A 157 6.72 12.42 7.69
C LEU A 157 6.93 11.01 7.10
N ALA A 158 7.32 10.92 5.84
CA ALA A 158 7.72 9.69 5.17
C ALA A 158 8.87 9.00 5.90
N LYS A 159 9.98 9.73 6.14
CA LYS A 159 11.13 9.21 6.91
C LYS A 159 10.72 8.75 8.30
N TRP A 160 9.89 9.52 8.98
CA TRP A 160 9.37 9.17 10.29
C TRP A 160 8.55 7.89 10.26
N MET A 161 7.60 7.74 9.32
CA MET A 161 6.83 6.50 9.16
C MET A 161 7.76 5.30 9.00
N ARG A 162 8.74 5.40 8.08
CA ARG A 162 9.70 4.33 7.79
C ARG A 162 10.51 3.86 9.02
N THR A 163 10.69 4.67 10.07
CA THR A 163 11.49 4.27 11.25
C THR A 163 10.79 3.27 12.16
N PHE A 164 9.47 3.37 12.35
CA PHE A 164 8.73 2.53 13.30
C PHE A 164 7.80 1.52 12.61
N THR A 165 7.54 1.66 11.31
CA THR A 165 6.73 0.70 10.56
C THR A 165 7.54 -0.45 9.98
N THR A 166 6.86 -1.53 9.62
CA THR A 166 7.44 -2.59 8.79
C THR A 166 7.33 -2.23 7.34
N ASN A 167 8.48 -2.10 6.70
CA ASN A 167 8.60 -1.79 5.27
C ASN A 167 9.05 -3.08 4.57
N PRO A 168 8.38 -3.51 3.49
CA PRO A 168 8.85 -4.64 2.71
C PRO A 168 10.16 -4.30 2.01
N VAL A 169 11.04 -5.30 1.91
CA VAL A 169 12.20 -5.25 1.01
C VAL A 169 11.80 -6.01 -0.26
N TRP A 170 10.87 -5.43 -1.01
CA TRP A 170 10.29 -6.02 -2.22
C TRP A 170 10.79 -5.27 -3.45
N TYR A 171 11.42 -6.01 -4.36
CA TYR A 171 11.87 -5.49 -5.65
C TYR A 171 10.84 -5.86 -6.71
N PHE A 172 9.85 -5.00 -6.93
CA PHE A 172 8.69 -5.30 -7.80
C PHE A 172 9.05 -5.55 -9.28
N ASP A 173 10.26 -5.15 -9.69
CA ASP A 173 10.83 -5.49 -10.99
C ASP A 173 11.24 -6.96 -11.06
N ASP A 174 11.74 -7.51 -9.95
CA ASP A 174 12.27 -8.87 -9.87
C ASP A 174 11.24 -9.89 -9.36
N CYS A 175 10.24 -9.43 -8.59
CA CYS A 175 9.31 -10.30 -7.88
C CYS A 175 7.83 -10.04 -8.18
N MET A 176 7.02 -11.10 -8.07
CA MET A 176 5.56 -10.99 -7.99
C MET A 176 5.11 -11.06 -6.54
N VAL A 177 4.24 -10.15 -6.09
CA VAL A 177 3.67 -10.24 -4.74
C VAL A 177 2.73 -11.44 -4.65
N ALA A 178 2.89 -12.25 -3.61
CA ALA A 178 2.00 -13.37 -3.30
C ALA A 178 1.45 -13.29 -1.88
N PHE A 179 0.15 -13.56 -1.77
CA PHE A 179 -0.57 -13.65 -0.51
C PHE A 179 -0.98 -15.10 -0.30
N PRO A 180 -0.46 -15.78 0.73
CA PRO A 180 -0.85 -17.15 0.98
C PRO A 180 -2.30 -17.22 1.47
N SER A 181 -2.99 -18.32 1.21
CA SER A 181 -4.34 -18.55 1.74
C SER A 181 -4.32 -19.03 3.20
N THR A 182 -3.17 -19.52 3.67
CA THR A 182 -2.95 -20.05 5.03
C THR A 182 -1.53 -19.78 5.50
N ASN A 183 -1.30 -19.72 6.81
CA ASN A 183 0.05 -19.50 7.35
C ASN A 183 0.96 -20.73 7.30
N GLN A 184 0.37 -21.92 7.35
CA GLN A 184 1.12 -23.16 7.47
C GLN A 184 1.85 -23.51 6.17
N ASP A 185 3.18 -23.66 6.26
CA ASP A 185 4.08 -24.08 5.17
C ASP A 185 4.01 -23.25 3.88
N ALA A 186 3.39 -22.07 3.91
CA ALA A 186 3.20 -21.25 2.72
C ALA A 186 4.52 -20.87 2.05
N GLN A 187 5.48 -20.37 2.84
CA GLN A 187 6.82 -20.00 2.36
C GLN A 187 7.48 -21.20 1.68
N LYS A 188 7.56 -22.35 2.35
CA LYS A 188 8.16 -23.56 1.80
C LYS A 188 7.51 -24.01 0.50
N ARG A 189 6.17 -23.91 0.39
CA ARG A 189 5.45 -24.25 -0.84
C ARG A 189 5.77 -23.28 -1.98
N PHE A 190 5.83 -21.99 -1.70
CA PHE A 190 6.22 -20.98 -2.69
C PHE A 190 7.66 -21.16 -3.13
N ASP A 191 8.61 -21.33 -2.20
CA ASP A 191 10.02 -21.56 -2.51
C ASP A 191 10.17 -22.80 -3.42
N THR A 192 9.51 -23.91 -3.07
CA THR A 192 9.53 -25.13 -3.90
C THR A 192 8.98 -24.89 -5.31
N MET A 193 7.89 -24.11 -5.44
CA MET A 193 7.32 -23.79 -6.76
C MET A 193 8.24 -22.86 -7.56
N VAL A 194 8.83 -21.85 -6.92
CA VAL A 194 9.75 -20.89 -7.55
C VAL A 194 11.03 -21.60 -8.00
N ASP A 195 11.61 -22.46 -7.17
CA ASP A 195 12.80 -23.24 -7.52
C ASP A 195 12.55 -24.14 -8.74
N ASP A 196 11.40 -24.80 -8.79
CA ASP A 196 11.01 -25.65 -9.93
C ASP A 196 10.84 -24.81 -11.21
N ILE A 197 10.14 -23.67 -11.13
CA ILE A 197 9.90 -22.78 -12.28
C ILE A 197 11.20 -22.17 -12.80
N THR A 198 12.06 -21.69 -11.90
CA THR A 198 13.29 -20.97 -12.24
C THR A 198 14.46 -21.90 -12.61
N SER A 199 14.31 -23.21 -12.42
CA SER A 199 15.25 -24.22 -12.93
C SER A 199 15.33 -24.24 -14.46
N VAL A 200 14.31 -23.72 -15.15
CA VAL A 200 14.26 -23.62 -16.61
C VAL A 200 14.89 -22.30 -17.08
N PRO A 201 15.80 -22.31 -18.08
CA PRO A 201 16.41 -21.09 -18.61
C PRO A 201 15.36 -20.05 -19.03
N TRP A 202 15.54 -18.79 -18.60
CA TRP A 202 14.56 -17.71 -18.76
C TRP A 202 14.04 -17.56 -20.20
N LYS A 203 14.91 -17.70 -21.22
CA LYS A 203 14.51 -17.58 -22.64
C LYS A 203 13.53 -18.67 -23.04
N GLN A 204 13.75 -19.89 -22.56
CA GLN A 204 12.84 -21.01 -22.83
C GLN A 204 11.52 -20.77 -22.09
N HIS A 205 11.61 -20.33 -20.84
CA HIS A 205 10.45 -20.03 -20.01
C HIS A 205 9.52 -18.99 -20.64
N MET A 206 10.07 -17.84 -21.06
CA MET A 206 9.32 -16.77 -21.73
C MET A 206 8.67 -17.23 -23.04
N MET A 207 9.37 -18.07 -23.82
CA MET A 207 8.86 -18.52 -25.12
C MET A 207 7.67 -19.48 -24.99
N LEU A 208 7.52 -20.19 -23.87
CA LEU A 208 6.39 -21.11 -23.63
C LEU A 208 5.04 -20.38 -23.54
N HIS A 209 5.03 -19.12 -23.09
CA HIS A 209 3.81 -18.37 -22.84
C HIS A 209 3.52 -17.30 -23.91
N LYS A 210 4.46 -17.05 -24.82
CA LYS A 210 4.29 -16.04 -25.88
C LYS A 210 3.17 -16.44 -26.85
N GLY A 211 2.02 -15.78 -26.74
CA GLY A 211 0.83 -16.07 -27.55
C GLY A 211 0.01 -17.27 -27.05
N HIS A 212 0.39 -17.84 -25.92
CA HIS A 212 -0.25 -19.01 -25.30
C HIS A 212 -0.43 -18.76 -23.80
N PRO A 213 -1.36 -17.87 -23.40
CA PRO A 213 -1.59 -17.57 -21.99
C PRO A 213 -2.11 -18.82 -21.26
N VAL A 214 -1.77 -18.94 -19.97
CA VAL A 214 -2.23 -20.06 -19.15
C VAL A 214 -3.72 -19.89 -18.86
N ASP A 215 -4.47 -20.99 -18.85
CA ASP A 215 -5.89 -20.97 -18.52
C ASP A 215 -6.10 -20.39 -17.11
N VAL A 216 -7.10 -19.52 -16.96
CA VAL A 216 -7.47 -18.93 -15.66
C VAL A 216 -7.85 -19.99 -14.61
N LYS A 217 -8.26 -21.19 -15.05
CA LYS A 217 -8.56 -22.37 -14.22
C LYS A 217 -7.39 -23.33 -14.02
N ALA A 218 -6.22 -23.03 -14.58
CA ALA A 218 -5.03 -23.86 -14.40
C ALA A 218 -4.55 -23.86 -12.94
N SER A 219 -3.62 -24.75 -12.64
CA SER A 219 -3.05 -24.85 -11.31
C SER A 219 -2.33 -23.56 -10.90
N THR A 220 -2.20 -23.32 -9.59
CA THR A 220 -1.40 -22.19 -9.07
C THR A 220 0.03 -22.23 -9.61
N HIS A 221 0.60 -23.43 -9.76
CA HIS A 221 1.94 -23.62 -10.31
C HIS A 221 2.03 -23.14 -11.76
N ASP A 222 1.12 -23.59 -12.64
CA ASP A 222 1.13 -23.18 -14.05
C ASP A 222 0.88 -21.68 -14.23
N ARG A 223 -0.03 -21.11 -13.42
CA ARG A 223 -0.31 -19.67 -13.46
C ARG A 223 0.88 -18.86 -12.94
N LEU A 224 1.52 -19.32 -11.87
CA LEU A 224 2.72 -18.69 -11.33
C LEU A 224 3.87 -18.77 -12.34
N ARG A 225 3.99 -19.89 -13.06
CA ARG A 225 4.95 -20.09 -14.14
C ARG A 225 4.83 -18.99 -15.21
N GLU A 226 3.64 -18.74 -15.72
CA GLU A 226 3.43 -17.62 -16.66
C GLU A 226 3.80 -16.26 -16.06
N VAL A 227 3.40 -15.99 -14.82
CA VAL A 227 3.70 -14.70 -14.16
C VAL A 227 5.19 -14.50 -13.93
N LEU A 228 5.94 -15.57 -13.67
CA LEU A 228 7.39 -15.56 -13.51
C LEU A 228 8.14 -15.66 -14.86
N ALA A 229 7.46 -15.60 -16.00
CA ALA A 229 8.13 -15.55 -17.32
C ALA A 229 9.11 -14.37 -17.45
N HIS A 230 8.86 -13.29 -16.71
CA HIS A 230 9.65 -12.05 -16.72
C HIS A 230 10.22 -11.67 -15.35
N ARG A 231 10.10 -12.54 -14.36
CA ARG A 231 10.48 -12.28 -12.96
C ARG A 231 11.23 -13.48 -12.40
N SER A 232 12.12 -13.26 -11.45
CA SER A 232 12.94 -14.32 -10.87
C SER A 232 12.43 -14.80 -9.51
N ASP A 233 11.50 -14.07 -8.88
CA ASP A 233 11.15 -14.35 -7.48
C ASP A 233 9.68 -14.03 -7.12
N VAL A 234 9.29 -14.36 -5.89
CA VAL A 234 8.01 -14.06 -5.28
C VAL A 234 8.21 -13.23 -4.01
N CYS A 235 7.59 -12.05 -3.99
CA CYS A 235 7.52 -11.21 -2.80
C CYS A 235 6.40 -11.70 -1.88
N LEU A 236 6.74 -12.66 -1.02
CA LEU A 236 5.76 -13.30 -0.15
C LEU A 236 5.34 -12.39 1.00
N TYR A 237 4.03 -12.27 1.20
CA TYR A 237 3.44 -11.77 2.45
C TYR A 237 3.59 -12.82 3.57
N ASN A 238 4.82 -12.94 4.09
CA ASN A 238 5.23 -13.92 5.09
C ASN A 238 4.73 -13.59 6.51
N GLU A 239 5.01 -14.49 7.46
CA GLU A 239 4.56 -14.36 8.86
C GLU A 239 5.04 -13.07 9.53
N THR A 240 6.28 -12.63 9.26
CA THR A 240 6.81 -11.35 9.76
C THR A 240 5.93 -10.18 9.32
N TYR A 241 5.53 -10.17 8.05
CA TYR A 241 4.67 -9.14 7.49
C TYR A 241 3.20 -9.29 7.91
N GLN A 242 2.73 -10.50 8.17
CA GLN A 242 1.39 -10.77 8.70
C GLN A 242 1.22 -10.27 10.13
N ASN A 243 2.27 -10.41 10.95
CA ASN A 243 2.27 -10.03 12.36
C ASN A 243 2.59 -8.53 12.59
N ALA A 244 3.06 -7.82 11.57
CA ALA A 244 3.37 -6.39 11.69
C ALA A 244 2.10 -5.56 11.97
N LYS A 245 2.10 -4.76 13.04
CA LYS A 245 0.99 -3.85 13.37
C LYS A 245 0.75 -2.81 12.27
N VAL A 246 1.83 -2.19 11.78
CA VAL A 246 1.78 -1.23 10.67
C VAL A 246 2.73 -1.67 9.58
N PHE A 247 2.19 -1.76 8.36
CA PHE A 247 2.92 -2.07 7.15
C PHE A 247 2.92 -0.82 6.26
N HIS A 248 4.08 -0.41 5.80
CA HIS A 248 4.25 0.86 5.09
C HIS A 248 4.92 0.65 3.74
N PHE A 249 4.24 1.08 2.67
CA PHE A 249 4.79 1.09 1.33
C PHE A 249 5.46 2.43 1.04
N MET A 250 6.74 2.36 0.70
CA MET A 250 7.55 3.52 0.34
C MET A 250 7.28 3.90 -1.12
N GLY A 251 7.26 5.20 -1.42
CA GLY A 251 7.09 5.71 -2.77
C GLY A 251 8.40 5.74 -3.56
N ASP A 252 9.53 5.58 -2.86
CA ASP A 252 10.84 5.35 -3.44
C ASP A 252 11.61 4.28 -2.62
N ASN A 253 12.57 3.61 -3.26
CA ASN A 253 13.47 2.65 -2.59
C ASN A 253 14.71 3.31 -1.99
N ASN A 254 14.82 4.65 -2.08
CA ASN A 254 15.98 5.39 -1.58
C ASN A 254 15.69 5.88 -0.15
N SER A 255 16.12 5.09 0.82
CA SER A 255 16.25 5.46 2.23
C SER A 255 17.30 6.55 2.45
#